data_AF-A0A951E9G7-F1
#
_entry.id   AF-A0A951E9G7-F1
#
_cell.length_a   1.000
_cell.length_b   1.000
_cell.length_c   1.000
_cell.angle_alpha   90.00
_cell.angle_beta   90.00
_cell.angle_gamma   90.00
#
_symmetry.space_group_name_H-M   'P 1'
#
loop_
_entity.id
_entity.type
_entity.pdbx_description
1 polymer ?
#
loop_
_entity_poly.entity_id
_entity_poly.type
_entity_poly.pdbx_seq_one_letter_code
_entity_poly.pdbx_strand_id
1 'polypeptide(L)'
;MTAPAPRRADQFVHPALIYRGSAEYLAGTVPFIREGLAAGEPVGLAVPGPNLRLILTELGNDAERVRLLDMTRSGRHPGRIIPNVLRTFVDTHRSGRVRIVAEQLWAGRAVREYPACAHQEALINIALTGRSVSMLCAYDADVIGSQTLAEVEINHPQLIDARGERASTSFGQQRVITDDRLCSHTTGASFTFDTSRAALAAQFACDQATRLGHGGDHAELKLIIGELVARSLVHGGGTGSLRIWADRGYLVCDVRHHGHITDLPAGNPLADPRKPDARGLLMVHHLSDLVQHHSCPQGTTIRVYLKLAPAEESPRDPGEQAPTPPRIRSAPPAGTTPLPWQTYEALHAAERFGRYLPQDAAIETQRLTAVNSERRHIEPVLEALTAVEALARVVDRWRTRLVRLARTRGAPWTDIGQSLGVSKQAAHERYGRARGRRTAGSALPGHIGQLPPVQGT
;
A
#
# COMPACT_ATOMS: atom_id res chain seq x y z
N MET A 1 35.53 28.04 -31.42
CA MET A 1 34.19 28.02 -30.80
C MET A 1 33.79 26.57 -30.63
N THR A 2 33.88 26.05 -29.41
CA THR A 2 33.40 24.71 -29.07
C THR A 2 32.36 24.92 -27.99
N ALA A 3 31.10 24.61 -28.31
CA ALA A 3 29.96 24.83 -27.42
C ALA A 3 30.20 24.11 -26.08
N PRO A 4 29.88 24.73 -24.94
CA PRO A 4 29.93 24.02 -23.66
C PRO A 4 28.85 22.94 -23.66
N ALA A 5 29.24 21.71 -23.32
CA ALA A 5 28.31 20.62 -23.06
C ALA A 5 27.25 21.06 -22.03
N PRO A 6 25.97 20.71 -22.19
CA PRO A 6 24.95 21.06 -21.20
C PRO A 6 25.33 20.44 -19.86
N ARG A 7 25.47 21.31 -18.84
CA ARG A 7 25.70 20.88 -17.45
C ARG A 7 24.54 19.97 -17.04
N ARG A 8 24.84 18.79 -16.47
CA ARG A 8 23.88 18.00 -15.70
C ARG A 8 23.44 18.83 -14.47
N ALA A 9 22.45 19.69 -14.64
CA ALA A 9 21.79 20.38 -13.55
C ALA A 9 20.73 19.44 -12.94
N ASP A 10 21.06 18.95 -11.75
CA ASP A 10 20.31 18.16 -10.76
C ASP A 10 19.07 17.43 -11.25
N GLN A 11 19.25 16.12 -11.49
CA GLN A 11 18.18 15.23 -11.94
C GLN A 11 16.96 15.34 -11.02
N PHE A 12 17.10 15.39 -9.69
CA PHE A 12 15.97 15.53 -8.75
C PHE A 12 16.09 16.77 -7.86
N VAL A 13 15.01 17.55 -7.75
CA VAL A 13 14.90 18.71 -6.84
C VAL A 13 13.66 18.53 -5.95
N HIS A 14 13.82 18.74 -4.65
CA HIS A 14 12.79 18.40 -3.64
C HIS A 14 12.63 19.50 -2.56
N PRO A 15 12.21 20.74 -2.92
CA PRO A 15 11.98 21.78 -1.93
C PRO A 15 10.74 21.50 -1.09
N ALA A 16 10.76 21.93 0.18
CA ALA A 16 9.55 22.03 0.99
C ALA A 16 9.01 23.45 1.03
N LEU A 17 7.71 23.61 0.78
CA LEU A 17 6.95 24.83 1.04
C LEU A 17 6.31 24.74 2.42
N ILE A 18 6.69 25.64 3.32
CA ILE A 18 6.09 25.81 4.64
C ILE A 18 5.18 27.04 4.55
N TYR A 19 3.88 26.83 4.65
CA TYR A 19 2.89 27.89 4.40
C TYR A 19 1.92 28.06 5.58
N ARG A 20 1.30 29.25 5.67
CA ARG A 20 0.15 29.54 6.52
C ARG A 20 -1.02 30.07 5.70
N GLY A 21 -2.15 29.38 5.78
CA GLY A 21 -3.37 29.76 5.08
C GLY A 21 -3.28 29.69 3.54
N SER A 22 -4.39 30.01 2.88
CA SER A 22 -4.54 29.83 1.43
C SER A 22 -3.70 30.81 0.59
N ALA A 23 -3.43 32.01 1.10
CA ALA A 23 -2.67 33.02 0.37
C ALA A 23 -1.21 32.59 0.16
N GLU A 24 -0.53 32.16 1.22
CA GLU A 24 0.84 31.65 1.14
C GLU A 24 0.90 30.33 0.35
N TYR A 25 -0.10 29.47 0.52
CA TYR A 25 -0.21 28.22 -0.24
C TYR A 25 -0.24 28.48 -1.76
N LEU A 26 -1.10 29.39 -2.22
CA LEU A 26 -1.23 29.72 -3.64
C LEU A 26 0.02 30.46 -4.14
N ALA A 27 0.58 31.38 -3.35
CA ALA A 27 1.81 32.09 -3.70
C ALA A 27 3.00 31.14 -3.89
N GLY A 28 3.09 30.05 -3.13
CA GLY A 28 4.15 29.04 -3.27
C GLY A 28 3.88 28.01 -4.37
N THR A 29 2.62 27.61 -4.59
CA THR A 29 2.30 26.50 -5.52
C THR A 29 2.03 26.94 -6.95
N VAL A 30 1.33 28.06 -7.17
CA VAL A 30 0.87 28.47 -8.50
C VAL A 30 2.01 28.90 -9.43
N PRO A 31 3.01 29.69 -9.00
CA PRO A 31 4.16 30.01 -9.84
C PRO A 31 4.92 28.75 -10.26
N PHE A 32 5.16 27.83 -9.32
CA PHE A 32 5.82 26.55 -9.59
C PHE A 32 5.08 25.73 -10.66
N ILE A 33 3.74 25.73 -10.64
CA ILE A 33 2.92 25.05 -11.65
C ILE A 33 3.01 25.75 -13.00
N ARG A 34 2.81 27.08 -13.04
CA ARG A 34 2.80 27.87 -14.29
C ARG A 34 4.15 27.82 -15.00
N GLU A 35 5.26 27.84 -14.26
CA GLU A 35 6.59 27.65 -14.83
C GLU A 35 6.74 26.29 -15.53
N GLY A 36 6.27 25.21 -14.91
CA GLY A 36 6.29 23.87 -15.52
C GLY A 36 5.44 23.84 -16.79
N LEU A 37 4.23 24.39 -16.74
CA LEU A 37 3.35 24.48 -17.90
C LEU A 37 3.92 25.34 -19.04
N ALA A 38 4.63 26.42 -18.73
CA ALA A 38 5.31 27.27 -19.71
C ALA A 38 6.52 26.58 -20.34
N ALA A 39 7.23 25.74 -19.57
CA ALA A 39 8.34 24.92 -20.05
C ALA A 39 7.90 23.63 -20.78
N GLY A 40 6.59 23.36 -20.85
CA GLY A 40 6.05 22.13 -21.43
C GLY A 40 6.29 20.88 -20.56
N GLU A 41 6.60 21.06 -19.28
CA GLU A 41 6.80 19.99 -18.31
C GLU A 41 5.44 19.44 -17.84
N PRO A 42 5.23 18.10 -17.83
CA PRO A 42 4.04 17.52 -17.23
C PRO A 42 3.94 17.85 -15.74
N VAL A 43 2.78 18.33 -15.31
CA VAL A 43 2.53 18.74 -13.91
C VAL A 43 1.51 17.82 -13.23
N GLY A 44 1.88 17.26 -12.07
CA GLY A 44 1.00 16.48 -11.20
C GLY A 44 0.68 17.21 -9.90
N LEU A 45 -0.59 17.22 -9.51
CA LEU A 45 -1.07 17.77 -8.24
C LEU A 45 -1.48 16.63 -7.30
N ALA A 46 -0.54 16.21 -6.46
CA ALA A 46 -0.73 15.20 -5.42
C ALA A 46 -1.03 15.85 -4.07
N VAL A 47 -2.18 16.52 -3.97
CA VAL A 47 -2.60 17.30 -2.78
C VAL A 47 -4.03 16.91 -2.36
N PRO A 48 -4.51 17.24 -1.14
CA PRO A 48 -5.87 16.89 -0.72
C PRO A 48 -6.93 17.65 -1.53
N GLY A 49 -8.12 17.04 -1.68
CA GLY A 49 -9.24 17.60 -2.45
C GLY A 49 -9.55 19.09 -2.25
N PRO A 50 -9.62 19.62 -1.02
CA PRO A 50 -9.81 21.06 -0.79
C PRO A 50 -8.75 21.94 -1.45
N ASN A 51 -7.48 21.52 -1.38
CA ASN A 51 -6.35 22.27 -1.94
C ASN A 51 -6.25 22.13 -3.46
N LEU A 52 -6.67 20.97 -4.02
CA LEU A 52 -6.87 20.84 -5.47
C LEU A 52 -7.83 21.92 -5.97
N ARG A 53 -8.96 22.13 -5.29
CA ARG A 53 -9.95 23.13 -5.70
C ARG A 53 -9.40 24.56 -5.64
N LEU A 54 -8.59 24.88 -4.63
CA LEU A 54 -7.93 26.19 -4.53
C LEU A 54 -7.00 26.43 -5.72
N ILE A 55 -6.10 25.48 -6.00
CA ILE A 55 -5.14 25.59 -7.10
C ILE A 55 -5.89 25.69 -8.44
N LEU A 56 -6.88 24.84 -8.70
CA LEU A 56 -7.59 24.82 -9.98
C LEU A 56 -8.38 26.11 -10.23
N THR A 57 -8.92 26.73 -9.19
CA THR A 57 -9.59 28.03 -9.30
C THR A 57 -8.61 29.10 -9.76
N GLU A 58 -7.40 29.11 -9.21
CA GLU A 58 -6.36 30.09 -9.54
C GLU A 58 -5.70 29.82 -10.92
N LEU A 59 -5.65 28.56 -11.36
CA LEU A 59 -5.13 28.20 -12.68
C LEU A 59 -6.09 28.57 -13.82
N GLY A 60 -7.40 28.66 -13.57
CA GLY A 60 -8.39 28.95 -14.61
C GLY A 60 -8.29 27.96 -15.77
N ASN A 61 -8.07 28.47 -16.98
CA ASN A 61 -8.00 27.64 -18.20
C ASN A 61 -6.84 26.62 -18.19
N ASP A 62 -5.78 26.86 -17.41
CA ASP A 62 -4.66 25.92 -17.30
C ASP A 62 -5.00 24.67 -16.47
N ALA A 63 -6.14 24.65 -15.79
CA ALA A 63 -6.58 23.54 -14.95
C ALA A 63 -6.71 22.20 -15.70
N GLU A 64 -7.03 22.22 -16.99
CA GLU A 64 -7.15 21.00 -17.82
C GLU A 64 -5.78 20.38 -18.17
N ARG A 65 -4.70 21.14 -17.98
CA ARG A 65 -3.33 20.75 -18.37
C ARG A 65 -2.56 20.04 -17.26
N VAL A 66 -3.15 19.92 -16.06
CA VAL A 66 -2.51 19.31 -14.89
C VAL A 66 -3.16 17.97 -14.52
N ARG A 67 -2.37 17.03 -14.01
CA ARG A 67 -2.87 15.73 -13.55
C ARG A 67 -3.27 15.79 -12.07
N LEU A 68 -4.54 15.52 -11.78
CA LEU A 68 -5.06 15.54 -10.40
C LEU A 68 -4.88 14.18 -9.71
N LEU A 69 -4.33 14.21 -8.49
CA LEU A 69 -4.04 13.03 -7.69
C LEU A 69 -4.49 13.30 -6.23
N ASP A 70 -5.79 13.17 -5.95
CA ASP A 70 -6.35 13.47 -4.62
C ASP A 70 -5.75 12.59 -3.52
N MET A 71 -4.98 13.21 -2.62
CA MET A 71 -4.25 12.51 -1.56
C MET A 71 -5.11 11.99 -0.43
N THR A 72 -6.36 12.48 -0.30
CA THR A 72 -7.33 11.88 0.64
C THR A 72 -7.79 10.49 0.20
N ARG A 73 -7.61 10.18 -1.09
CA ARG A 73 -7.99 8.91 -1.72
C ARG A 73 -6.76 8.10 -2.15
N SER A 74 -6.01 8.63 -3.10
CA SER A 74 -4.82 7.98 -3.69
C SER A 74 -3.68 7.83 -2.70
N GLY A 75 -3.57 8.80 -1.78
CA GLY A 75 -2.56 8.84 -0.72
C GLY A 75 -3.05 8.33 0.63
N ARG A 76 -4.24 7.70 0.69
CA ARG A 76 -4.84 7.25 1.96
C ARG A 76 -3.89 6.35 2.74
N HIS A 77 -3.31 5.36 2.08
CA HIS A 77 -2.30 4.49 2.67
C HIS A 77 -0.87 5.03 2.37
N PRO A 78 -0.11 5.51 3.37
CA PRO A 78 1.18 6.16 3.13
C PRO A 78 2.17 5.31 2.33
N GLY A 79 2.33 4.03 2.68
CA GLY A 79 3.23 3.09 1.97
C GLY A 79 2.90 2.81 0.50
N ARG A 80 1.81 3.38 -0.04
CA ARG A 80 1.41 3.26 -1.45
C ARG A 80 1.69 4.54 -2.25
N ILE A 81 2.03 5.65 -1.61
CA ILE A 81 2.20 6.96 -2.26
C ILE A 81 3.33 6.90 -3.30
N ILE A 82 4.52 6.46 -2.91
CA ILE A 82 5.66 6.37 -3.82
C ILE A 82 5.35 5.47 -5.04
N PRO A 83 4.95 4.19 -4.88
CA PRO A 83 4.74 3.31 -6.03
C PRO A 83 3.50 3.70 -6.87
N ASN A 84 2.38 4.04 -6.23
CA ASN A 84 1.09 4.15 -6.92
C ASN A 84 0.76 5.57 -7.39
N VAL A 85 1.38 6.58 -6.80
CA VAL A 85 1.13 8.00 -7.12
C VAL A 85 2.36 8.57 -7.81
N LEU A 86 3.47 8.69 -7.10
CA LEU A 86 4.65 9.40 -7.61
C LEU A 86 5.28 8.65 -8.77
N ARG A 87 5.60 7.36 -8.61
CA ARG A 87 6.23 6.58 -9.66
C ARG A 87 5.35 6.36 -10.87
N THR A 88 4.07 6.08 -10.65
CA THR A 88 3.13 5.96 -11.76
C THR A 88 3.11 7.23 -12.62
N PHE A 89 3.11 8.41 -12.01
CA PHE A 89 3.15 9.67 -12.75
C PHE A 89 4.49 9.89 -13.46
N VAL A 90 5.61 9.72 -12.75
CA VAL A 90 6.96 9.94 -13.29
C VAL A 90 7.27 8.95 -14.43
N ASP A 91 6.98 7.67 -14.26
CA ASP A 91 7.31 6.61 -15.23
C ASP A 91 6.48 6.68 -16.52
N THR A 92 5.33 7.38 -16.48
CA THR A 92 4.51 7.65 -17.67
C THR A 92 5.16 8.71 -18.58
N HIS A 93 6.05 9.54 -18.03
CA HIS A 93 6.71 10.63 -18.75
C HIS A 93 8.22 10.36 -18.82
N ARG A 94 8.61 9.45 -19.72
CA ARG A 94 9.99 8.96 -19.83
C ARG A 94 10.98 9.97 -20.43
N SER A 95 10.48 10.99 -21.12
CA SER A 95 11.27 12.06 -21.72
C SER A 95 10.95 13.39 -21.04
N GLY A 96 12.00 14.12 -20.64
CA GLY A 96 11.86 15.46 -20.07
C GLY A 96 11.73 15.46 -18.54
N ARG A 97 11.66 16.67 -18.00
CA ARG A 97 11.45 16.91 -16.56
C ARG A 97 9.95 16.93 -16.27
N VAL A 98 9.56 16.38 -15.13
CA VAL A 98 8.18 16.50 -14.60
C VAL A 98 8.17 17.35 -13.33
N ARG A 99 7.05 18.03 -13.09
CA ARG A 99 6.80 18.76 -11.83
C ARG A 99 5.69 18.10 -11.03
N ILE A 100 5.86 18.04 -9.71
CA ILE A 100 4.86 17.51 -8.79
C ILE A 100 4.69 18.49 -7.63
N VAL A 101 3.46 18.90 -7.34
CA VAL A 101 3.12 19.49 -6.04
C VAL A 101 2.56 18.37 -5.17
N ALA A 102 3.13 18.16 -3.99
CA ALA A 102 2.76 17.06 -3.12
C ALA A 102 2.41 17.55 -1.71
N GLU A 103 1.37 17.00 -1.11
CA GLU A 103 0.96 17.29 0.25
C GLU A 103 0.47 16.00 0.92
N GLN A 104 1.35 15.42 1.74
CA GLN A 104 1.08 14.12 2.39
C GLN A 104 0.43 14.28 3.76
N LEU A 105 0.80 15.34 4.47
CA LEU A 105 0.28 15.72 5.78
C LEU A 105 -0.79 16.79 5.60
N TRP A 106 -2.05 16.40 5.77
CA TRP A 106 -3.20 17.27 5.54
C TRP A 106 -4.18 17.17 6.72
N ALA A 107 -4.96 18.23 6.92
CA ALA A 107 -5.92 18.34 8.02
C ALA A 107 -7.02 17.25 7.95
N GLY A 108 -6.99 16.31 8.89
CA GLY A 108 -7.93 15.17 8.96
C GLY A 108 -7.28 13.81 8.73
N ARG A 109 -5.99 13.75 8.41
CA ARG A 109 -5.22 12.51 8.46
C ARG A 109 -5.12 12.00 9.91
N ALA A 110 -5.23 10.70 10.12
CA ALA A 110 -5.15 10.13 11.46
C ALA A 110 -3.72 10.27 12.02
N VAL A 111 -3.59 10.71 13.28
CA VAL A 111 -2.29 10.91 13.96
C VAL A 111 -1.39 9.66 13.87
N ARG A 112 -1.98 8.46 13.94
CA ARG A 112 -1.22 7.19 13.81
C ARG A 112 -0.56 6.99 12.44
N GLU A 113 -1.01 7.67 11.40
CA GLU A 113 -0.43 7.55 10.07
C GLU A 113 0.80 8.46 9.88
N TYR A 114 1.00 9.46 10.76
CA TYR A 114 2.05 10.47 10.61
C TYR A 114 3.47 9.86 10.61
N PRO A 115 3.81 8.90 11.50
CA PRO A 115 5.11 8.24 11.44
C PRO A 115 5.36 7.51 10.12
N ALA A 116 4.30 6.96 9.50
CA ALA A 116 4.41 6.33 8.20
C ALA A 116 4.58 7.35 7.07
N CYS A 117 3.93 8.52 7.13
CA CYS A 117 4.16 9.63 6.21
C CYS A 117 5.61 10.14 6.31
N ALA A 118 6.11 10.45 7.51
CA ALA A 118 7.49 10.88 7.71
C ALA A 118 8.51 9.85 7.18
N HIS A 119 8.23 8.56 7.34
CA HIS A 119 9.04 7.50 6.74
C HIS A 119 9.01 7.53 5.20
N GLN A 120 7.84 7.77 4.59
CA GLN A 120 7.72 7.91 3.13
C GLN A 120 8.46 9.13 2.60
N GLU A 121 8.50 10.25 3.34
CA GLU A 121 9.26 11.44 2.93
C GLU A 121 10.77 11.14 2.80
N ALA A 122 11.34 10.41 3.76
CA ALA A 122 12.73 9.97 3.65
C ALA A 122 12.96 9.04 2.42
N LEU A 123 11.99 8.19 2.10
CA LEU A 123 12.06 7.28 0.96
C LEU A 123 11.89 7.99 -0.40
N ILE A 124 11.28 9.17 -0.45
CA ILE A 124 11.13 9.93 -1.70
C ILE A 124 12.49 10.31 -2.28
N ASN A 125 13.42 10.78 -1.45
CA ASN A 125 14.77 11.09 -1.90
C ASN A 125 15.44 9.87 -2.51
N ILE A 126 15.32 8.71 -1.86
CA ILE A 126 15.89 7.45 -2.36
C ILE A 126 15.20 7.00 -3.65
N ALA A 127 13.88 7.17 -3.74
CA ALA A 127 13.10 6.79 -4.91
C ALA A 127 13.41 7.69 -6.11
N LEU A 128 13.33 9.01 -5.98
CA LEU A 128 13.34 9.94 -7.10
C LEU A 128 14.74 10.42 -7.51
N THR A 129 15.77 10.25 -6.68
CA THR A 129 17.16 10.59 -7.03
C THR A 129 17.58 9.96 -8.36
N GLY A 130 18.24 10.75 -9.20
CA GLY A 130 18.70 10.33 -10.52
C GLY A 130 17.64 10.45 -11.64
N ARG A 131 16.43 10.93 -11.34
CA ARG A 131 15.37 11.15 -12.33
C ARG A 131 15.01 12.61 -12.41
N SER A 132 14.81 13.11 -13.64
CA SER A 132 14.38 14.46 -14.00
C SER A 132 13.02 14.84 -13.39
N VAL A 133 13.00 15.19 -12.11
CA VAL A 133 11.78 15.51 -11.34
C VAL A 133 12.05 16.74 -10.49
N SER A 134 11.11 17.68 -10.49
CA SER A 134 11.03 18.74 -9.47
C SER A 134 9.77 18.49 -8.63
N MET A 135 9.92 18.28 -7.33
CA MET A 135 8.82 17.95 -6.42
C MET A 135 8.74 18.97 -5.29
N LEU A 136 7.68 19.78 -5.27
CA LEU A 136 7.40 20.75 -4.22
C LEU A 136 6.50 20.10 -3.16
N CYS A 137 7.04 19.86 -1.96
CA CYS A 137 6.29 19.29 -0.84
C CYS A 137 5.72 20.39 0.06
N ALA A 138 4.40 20.50 0.15
CA ALA A 138 3.73 21.51 0.95
C ALA A 138 3.43 21.01 2.37
N TYR A 139 3.66 21.88 3.36
CA TYR A 139 3.40 21.66 4.77
C TYR A 139 2.70 22.87 5.38
N ASP A 140 1.53 22.63 5.95
CA ASP A 140 0.78 23.65 6.68
C ASP A 140 1.38 23.84 8.08
N ALA A 141 1.99 25.01 8.30
CA ALA A 141 2.69 25.34 9.55
C ALA A 141 1.76 25.48 10.76
N ASP A 142 0.43 25.56 10.56
CA ASP A 142 -0.56 25.53 11.64
C ASP A 142 -0.98 24.09 12.01
N VAL A 143 -0.74 23.13 11.11
CA VAL A 143 -1.08 21.70 11.31
C VAL A 143 0.11 20.90 11.80
N ILE A 144 1.32 21.21 11.31
CA ILE A 144 2.52 20.43 11.64
C ILE A 144 3.16 20.90 12.96
N GLY A 145 3.53 19.93 13.81
CA GLY A 145 4.25 20.20 15.05
C GLY A 145 5.75 20.44 14.84
N SER A 146 6.44 20.89 15.88
CA SER A 146 7.89 21.16 15.86
C SER A 146 8.72 19.93 15.45
N GLN A 147 8.31 18.73 15.86
CA GLN A 147 8.96 17.48 15.45
C GLN A 147 8.89 17.27 13.94
N THR A 148 7.71 17.46 13.33
CA THR A 148 7.54 17.33 11.89
C THR A 148 8.33 18.40 11.14
N LEU A 149 8.39 19.62 11.66
CA LEU A 149 9.22 20.67 11.04
C LEU A 149 10.71 20.29 11.01
N ALA A 150 11.24 19.70 12.10
CA ALA A 150 12.60 19.19 12.10
C ALA A 150 12.79 18.05 11.08
N GLU A 151 11.79 17.19 10.89
CA GLU A 151 11.81 16.15 9.84
C GLU A 151 11.76 16.74 8.43
N VAL A 152 11.06 17.85 8.23
CA VAL A 152 11.05 18.58 6.95
C VAL A 152 12.47 19.06 6.63
N GLU A 153 13.19 19.65 7.59
CA GLU A 153 14.56 20.12 7.36
C GLU A 153 15.52 18.97 7.03
N ILE A 154 15.38 17.80 7.66
CA ILE A 154 16.24 16.64 7.39
C ILE A 154 16.02 16.07 5.98
N ASN A 155 14.78 16.12 5.48
CA ASN A 155 14.40 15.46 4.23
C ASN A 155 14.42 16.37 2.99
N HIS A 156 14.49 17.70 3.15
CA HIS A 156 14.43 18.62 2.02
C HIS A 156 15.69 19.49 1.96
N PRO A 157 16.42 19.53 0.82
CA PRO A 157 17.62 20.35 0.68
C PRO A 157 17.31 21.86 0.69
N GLN A 158 16.09 22.24 0.30
CA GLN A 158 15.63 23.61 0.21
C GLN A 158 14.29 23.76 0.92
N LEU A 159 14.10 24.90 1.58
CA LEU A 159 12.91 25.27 2.33
C LEU A 159 12.44 26.63 1.83
N ILE A 160 11.14 26.75 1.58
CA ILE A 160 10.47 27.94 1.07
C ILE A 160 9.42 28.33 2.09
N ASP A 161 9.43 29.58 2.53
CA ASP A 161 8.38 30.16 3.38
C ASP A 161 8.08 31.61 2.95
N ALA A 162 7.25 32.33 3.71
CA ALA A 162 6.90 33.72 3.42
C ALA A 162 8.11 34.69 3.36
N ARG A 163 9.28 34.31 3.89
CA ARG A 163 10.52 35.10 3.86
C ARG A 163 11.39 34.78 2.64
N GLY A 164 11.02 33.76 1.86
CA GLY A 164 11.72 33.35 0.66
C GLY A 164 12.28 31.93 0.74
N GLU A 165 13.24 31.64 -0.14
CA GLU A 165 13.91 30.35 -0.23
C GLU A 165 15.22 30.34 0.58
N ARG A 166 15.47 29.25 1.30
CA ARG A 166 16.72 28.99 2.01
C ARG A 166 17.15 27.52 1.90
N ALA A 167 18.45 27.27 1.97
CA ALA A 167 18.96 25.91 2.13
C ALA A 167 18.64 25.36 3.52
N SER A 168 18.37 24.05 3.61
CA SER A 168 18.27 23.37 4.89
C SER A 168 19.65 23.14 5.50
N THR A 169 19.79 23.38 6.80
CA THR A 169 21.04 23.14 7.55
C THR A 169 21.20 21.71 8.04
N SER A 170 20.12 20.91 7.97
CA SER A 170 20.07 19.55 8.52
C SER A 170 19.83 18.47 7.46
N PHE A 171 19.78 18.85 6.18
CA PHE A 171 19.51 17.92 5.09
C PHE A 171 20.50 16.75 5.06
N GLY A 172 19.96 15.54 4.95
CA GLY A 172 20.76 14.30 4.86
C GLY A 172 21.34 13.81 6.20
N GLN A 173 21.09 14.51 7.31
CA GLN A 173 21.46 14.01 8.63
C GLN A 173 20.67 12.75 8.97
N GLN A 174 21.36 11.72 9.48
CA GLN A 174 20.72 10.44 9.77
C GLN A 174 19.80 10.57 10.98
N ARG A 175 18.55 10.12 10.82
CA ARG A 175 17.57 10.10 11.91
C ARG A 175 17.95 9.03 12.93
N VAL A 176 18.39 9.44 14.12
CA VAL A 176 18.50 8.53 15.27
C VAL A 176 17.16 8.60 15.99
N ILE A 177 16.30 7.58 15.81
CA ILE A 177 15.14 7.43 16.69
C ILE A 177 15.68 6.97 18.03
N THR A 178 15.75 7.89 19.00
CA THR A 178 16.26 7.63 20.36
C THR A 178 15.20 7.03 21.28
N ASP A 179 13.94 7.00 20.87
CA ASP A 179 12.85 6.39 21.64
C ASP A 179 12.77 4.87 21.39
N ASP A 180 13.48 4.10 22.21
CA ASP A 180 13.46 2.64 22.22
C ASP A 180 12.05 2.05 22.43
N ARG A 181 11.09 2.80 23.00
CA ARG A 181 9.71 2.33 23.21
C ARG A 181 8.96 2.14 21.88
N LEU A 182 9.31 2.91 20.85
CA LEU A 182 8.77 2.74 19.49
C LEU A 182 9.30 1.46 18.83
N CYS A 183 10.45 0.97 19.27
CA CYS A 183 11.09 -0.26 18.79
C CYS A 183 10.82 -1.50 19.66
N SER A 184 10.30 -1.32 20.86
CA SER A 184 10.08 -2.39 21.84
C SER A 184 8.71 -2.28 22.48
N HIS A 185 7.67 -2.69 21.75
CA HIS A 185 6.39 -2.95 22.40
C HIS A 185 6.45 -4.29 23.12
N THR A 186 6.22 -4.26 24.43
CA THR A 186 6.26 -5.44 25.31
C THR A 186 4.90 -6.16 25.40
N THR A 187 3.87 -5.58 24.82
CA THR A 187 2.49 -6.08 24.90
C THR A 187 2.21 -7.15 23.85
N GLY A 188 1.29 -8.07 24.17
CA GLY A 188 0.82 -9.09 23.24
C GLY A 188 1.60 -10.40 23.27
N ALA A 189 1.03 -11.41 22.62
CA ALA A 189 1.65 -12.71 22.49
C ALA A 189 2.86 -12.62 21.55
N SER A 190 3.97 -13.22 21.95
CA SER A 190 5.23 -13.22 21.19
C SER A 190 5.62 -14.58 20.66
N PHE A 191 6.28 -14.60 19.51
CA PHE A 191 6.89 -15.78 18.89
C PHE A 191 8.25 -15.41 18.32
N THR A 192 9.30 -16.14 18.70
CA THR A 192 10.62 -16.02 18.09
C THR A 192 10.78 -17.04 16.97
N PHE A 193 11.45 -16.62 15.90
CA PHE A 193 11.66 -17.44 14.72
C PHE A 193 13.09 -17.34 14.19
N ASP A 194 13.49 -18.43 13.54
CA ASP A 194 14.66 -18.60 12.69
C ASP A 194 14.21 -19.37 11.44
N THR A 195 15.14 -19.76 10.57
CA THR A 195 14.83 -20.51 9.35
C THR A 195 14.05 -21.81 9.62
N SER A 196 14.31 -22.51 10.73
CA SER A 196 13.64 -23.77 11.06
C SER A 196 12.20 -23.58 11.54
N ARG A 197 11.89 -22.39 12.07
CA ARG A 197 10.58 -22.04 12.66
C ARG A 197 9.78 -21.04 11.83
N ALA A 198 10.28 -20.65 10.66
CA ALA A 198 9.66 -19.63 9.81
C ALA A 198 8.20 -19.95 9.45
N ALA A 199 7.91 -21.20 9.08
CA ALA A 199 6.56 -21.64 8.72
C ALA A 199 5.56 -21.58 9.91
N LEU A 200 6.06 -21.72 11.15
CA LEU A 200 5.24 -21.71 12.36
C LEU A 200 4.82 -20.29 12.76
N ALA A 201 5.54 -19.25 12.33
CA ALA A 201 5.22 -17.86 12.64
C ALA A 201 3.84 -17.45 12.08
N ALA A 202 3.52 -17.87 10.84
CA ALA A 202 2.22 -17.61 10.23
C ALA A 202 1.07 -18.36 10.93
N GLN A 203 1.32 -19.59 11.40
CA GLN A 203 0.34 -20.37 12.17
C GLN A 203 0.07 -19.70 13.52
N PHE A 204 1.14 -19.37 14.25
CA PHE A 204 1.05 -18.58 15.48
C PHE A 204 0.23 -17.32 15.27
N ALA A 205 0.46 -16.60 14.17
CA ALA A 205 -0.28 -15.39 13.87
C ALA A 205 -1.78 -15.62 13.71
N CYS A 206 -2.17 -16.66 12.98
CA CYS A 206 -3.57 -17.04 12.79
C CYS A 206 -4.25 -17.43 14.10
N ASP A 207 -3.55 -18.18 14.95
CA ASP A 207 -4.08 -18.60 16.24
C ASP A 207 -4.31 -17.39 17.16
N GLN A 208 -3.39 -16.44 17.20
CA GLN A 208 -3.58 -15.19 17.95
C GLN A 208 -4.68 -14.32 17.36
N ALA A 209 -4.74 -14.19 16.03
CA ALA A 209 -5.79 -13.44 15.35
C ALA A 209 -7.18 -13.99 15.68
N THR A 210 -7.34 -15.33 15.68
CA THR A 210 -8.58 -16.00 16.11
C THR A 210 -8.95 -15.63 17.55
N ARG A 211 -8.00 -15.72 18.48
CA ARG A 211 -8.21 -15.38 19.89
C ARG A 211 -8.59 -13.91 20.11
N LEU A 212 -8.09 -13.01 19.25
CA LEU A 212 -8.33 -11.58 19.32
C LEU A 212 -9.59 -11.13 18.53
N GLY A 213 -10.41 -12.09 18.07
CA GLY A 213 -11.68 -11.79 17.39
C GLY A 213 -11.54 -11.44 15.90
N HIS A 214 -10.36 -11.63 15.30
CA HIS A 214 -10.20 -11.53 13.85
C HIS A 214 -10.68 -12.83 13.19
N GLY A 215 -11.99 -12.93 12.98
CA GLY A 215 -12.62 -14.07 12.30
C GLY A 215 -12.39 -14.08 10.77
N GLY A 216 -12.69 -15.22 10.13
CA GLY A 216 -12.60 -15.38 8.68
C GLY A 216 -11.36 -16.15 8.20
N ASP A 217 -11.09 -16.09 6.89
CA ASP A 217 -9.91 -16.69 6.28
C ASP A 217 -8.68 -15.80 6.53
N HIS A 218 -7.64 -16.35 7.15
CA HIS A 218 -6.40 -15.64 7.49
C HIS A 218 -5.36 -15.67 6.36
N ALA A 219 -5.73 -15.98 5.12
CA ALA A 219 -4.81 -16.01 3.99
C ALA A 219 -3.98 -14.72 3.84
N GLU A 220 -4.59 -13.54 3.99
CA GLU A 220 -3.88 -12.25 3.89
C GLU A 220 -2.88 -12.06 5.04
N LEU A 221 -3.27 -12.40 6.26
CA LEU A 221 -2.36 -12.36 7.42
C LEU A 221 -1.18 -13.31 7.24
N LYS A 222 -1.41 -14.53 6.74
CA LYS A 222 -0.33 -15.49 6.46
C LYS A 222 0.67 -14.95 5.45
N LEU A 223 0.20 -14.31 4.38
CA LEU A 223 1.06 -13.67 3.39
C LEU A 223 1.87 -12.53 4.00
N ILE A 224 1.21 -11.63 4.74
CA ILE A 224 1.89 -10.50 5.41
C ILE A 224 2.99 -11.01 6.34
N ILE A 225 2.68 -11.96 7.21
CA ILE A 225 3.65 -12.50 8.17
C ILE A 225 4.76 -13.27 7.45
N GLY A 226 4.42 -14.06 6.43
CA GLY A 226 5.40 -14.80 5.63
C GLY A 226 6.44 -13.89 4.99
N GLU A 227 6.02 -12.79 4.36
CA GLU A 227 6.93 -11.81 3.75
C GLU A 227 7.80 -11.10 4.79
N LEU A 228 7.22 -10.69 5.91
CA LEU A 228 7.97 -10.00 6.97
C LEU A 228 8.99 -10.92 7.65
N VAL A 229 8.64 -12.19 7.84
CA VAL A 229 9.54 -13.22 8.35
C VAL A 229 10.66 -13.48 7.35
N ALA A 230 10.34 -13.72 6.08
CA ALA A 230 11.34 -13.94 5.02
C ALA A 230 12.32 -12.75 4.94
N ARG A 231 11.79 -11.52 4.95
CA ARG A 231 12.61 -10.31 4.99
C ARG A 231 13.51 -10.26 6.23
N SER A 232 12.99 -10.60 7.39
CA SER A 232 13.76 -10.62 8.65
C SER A 232 14.88 -11.67 8.61
N LEU A 233 14.65 -12.82 7.99
CA LEU A 233 15.68 -13.86 7.84
C LEU A 233 16.80 -13.41 6.89
N VAL A 234 16.45 -12.80 5.75
CA VAL A 234 17.42 -12.34 4.74
C VAL A 234 18.20 -11.13 5.21
N HIS A 235 17.52 -10.13 5.79
CA HIS A 235 18.10 -8.81 6.09
C HIS A 235 18.39 -8.58 7.58
N GLY A 236 17.99 -9.49 8.45
CA GLY A 236 17.99 -9.30 9.90
C GLY A 236 18.86 -10.25 10.70
N GLY A 237 19.81 -10.92 10.05
CA GLY A 237 20.75 -11.84 10.70
C GLY A 237 20.17 -13.23 10.97
N GLY A 238 19.20 -13.68 10.16
CA GLY A 238 18.66 -15.05 10.22
C GLY A 238 17.70 -15.35 11.37
N THR A 239 17.37 -14.36 12.20
CA THR A 239 16.42 -14.51 13.32
C THR A 239 15.53 -13.28 13.46
N GLY A 240 14.38 -13.46 14.10
CA GLY A 240 13.47 -12.36 14.39
C GLY A 240 12.43 -12.71 15.43
N SER A 241 11.58 -11.74 15.74
CA SER A 241 10.44 -11.92 16.64
C SER A 241 9.19 -11.32 16.06
N LEU A 242 8.07 -12.00 16.30
CA LEU A 242 6.72 -11.58 15.95
C LEU A 242 5.94 -11.33 17.25
N ARG A 243 5.25 -10.20 17.36
CA ARG A 243 4.30 -9.91 18.44
C ARG A 243 2.95 -9.54 17.87
N ILE A 244 1.89 -9.98 18.52
CA ILE A 244 0.51 -9.74 18.08
C ILE A 244 -0.38 -9.36 19.26
N TRP A 245 -1.16 -8.30 19.08
CA TRP A 245 -2.16 -7.83 20.04
C TRP A 245 -3.30 -7.11 19.31
N ALA A 246 -4.35 -6.75 20.05
CA ALA A 246 -5.42 -5.88 19.57
C ALA A 246 -5.25 -4.47 20.14
N ASP A 247 -5.39 -3.45 19.31
CA ASP A 247 -5.39 -2.03 19.72
C ASP A 247 -6.46 -1.26 18.96
N ARG A 248 -7.41 -0.65 19.69
CA ARG A 248 -8.42 0.29 19.16
C ARG A 248 -9.08 -0.15 17.85
N GLY A 249 -9.52 -1.42 17.78
CA GLY A 249 -10.19 -1.98 16.59
C GLY A 249 -9.24 -2.48 15.50
N TYR A 250 -7.95 -2.65 15.79
CA TYR A 250 -6.96 -3.24 14.89
C TYR A 250 -6.33 -4.48 15.51
N LEU A 251 -6.09 -5.50 14.69
CA LEU A 251 -5.06 -6.50 14.92
C LEU A 251 -3.73 -5.85 14.55
N VAL A 252 -2.81 -5.82 15.50
CA VAL A 252 -1.48 -5.25 15.31
C VAL A 252 -0.45 -6.37 15.32
N CYS A 253 0.44 -6.37 14.34
CA CYS A 253 1.52 -7.33 14.22
C CYS A 253 2.86 -6.59 14.13
N ASP A 254 3.73 -6.78 15.12
CA ASP A 254 5.11 -6.30 15.07
C ASP A 254 6.03 -7.43 14.65
N VAL A 255 6.81 -7.20 13.60
CA VAL A 255 7.93 -8.08 13.22
C VAL A 255 9.22 -7.31 13.39
N ARG A 256 10.09 -7.82 14.27
CA ARG A 256 11.37 -7.20 14.62
C ARG A 256 12.54 -8.09 14.25
N HIS A 257 13.59 -7.47 13.72
CA HIS A 257 14.87 -8.09 13.38
C HIS A 257 16.05 -7.13 13.61
N HIS A 258 17.28 -7.62 13.58
CA HIS A 258 18.48 -6.83 13.96
C HIS A 258 19.07 -5.95 12.84
N GLY A 259 18.50 -5.99 11.63
CA GLY A 259 19.02 -5.22 10.49
C GLY A 259 18.41 -3.83 10.37
N HIS A 260 19.07 -2.92 9.65
CA HIS A 260 18.59 -1.55 9.41
C HIS A 260 18.26 -1.30 7.94
N ILE A 261 17.37 -0.33 7.68
CA ILE A 261 16.99 0.06 6.32
C ILE A 261 18.15 0.67 5.52
N THR A 262 19.18 1.18 6.20
CA THR A 262 20.42 1.66 5.58
C THR A 262 21.33 0.53 5.11
N ASP A 263 21.11 -0.70 5.57
CA ASP A 263 21.97 -1.85 5.28
C ASP A 263 21.54 -2.59 4.01
N LEU A 264 20.64 -2.02 3.20
CA LEU A 264 20.12 -2.64 1.99
C LEU A 264 21.23 -2.75 0.92
N PRO A 265 21.83 -3.94 0.68
CA PRO A 265 23.17 -4.03 0.08
C PRO A 265 23.27 -3.77 -1.43
N ALA A 266 22.16 -3.53 -2.15
CA ALA A 266 22.21 -3.37 -3.60
C ALA A 266 20.94 -2.71 -4.14
N GLY A 267 20.99 -1.39 -4.36
CA GLY A 267 20.02 -0.65 -5.19
C GLY A 267 18.57 -0.75 -4.73
N ASN A 268 18.14 0.27 -3.98
CA ASN A 268 16.76 0.70 -3.73
C ASN A 268 15.66 -0.39 -3.96
N PRO A 269 15.11 -1.01 -2.90
CA PRO A 269 13.99 -1.96 -3.00
C PRO A 269 12.69 -1.32 -3.51
N LEU A 270 12.62 0.00 -3.68
CA LEU A 270 11.54 0.70 -4.34
C LEU A 270 11.93 1.20 -5.75
N ALA A 271 13.19 1.02 -6.17
CA ALA A 271 13.63 1.37 -7.53
C ALA A 271 13.21 0.33 -8.54
N ASP A 272 13.10 -0.94 -8.13
CA ASP A 272 12.71 -2.01 -9.03
C ASP A 272 11.68 -2.97 -8.40
N PRO A 273 10.38 -2.80 -8.71
CA PRO A 273 9.33 -3.71 -8.27
C PRO A 273 9.43 -5.12 -8.87
N ARG A 274 10.44 -5.41 -9.73
CA ARG A 274 10.72 -6.77 -10.21
C ARG A 274 11.57 -7.57 -9.22
N LYS A 275 12.26 -6.93 -8.28
CA LYS A 275 13.04 -7.64 -7.24
C LYS A 275 12.09 -8.32 -6.23
N PRO A 276 12.31 -9.59 -5.83
CA PRO A 276 11.47 -10.27 -4.84
C PRO A 276 11.25 -9.48 -3.54
N ASP A 277 12.30 -8.91 -2.96
CA ASP A 277 12.24 -8.13 -1.71
C ASP A 277 11.40 -6.85 -1.80
N ALA A 278 11.37 -6.24 -3.00
CA ALA A 278 10.53 -5.09 -3.31
C ALA A 278 9.06 -5.49 -3.34
N ARG A 279 8.76 -6.60 -4.03
CA ARG A 279 7.41 -7.14 -4.22
C ARG A 279 6.77 -7.53 -2.90
N GLY A 280 7.51 -8.20 -2.03
CA GLY A 280 7.03 -8.63 -0.72
C GLY A 280 6.54 -7.45 0.13
N LEU A 281 7.34 -6.40 0.25
CA LEU A 281 6.97 -5.22 1.05
C LEU A 281 5.81 -4.42 0.41
N LEU A 282 5.79 -4.30 -0.92
CA LEU A 282 4.65 -3.70 -1.64
C LEU A 282 3.35 -4.49 -1.40
N MET A 283 3.43 -5.82 -1.37
CA MET A 283 2.29 -6.68 -1.03
C MET A 283 1.83 -6.45 0.41
N VAL A 284 2.76 -6.34 1.38
CA VAL A 284 2.42 -6.02 2.77
C VAL A 284 1.66 -4.69 2.84
N HIS A 285 2.13 -3.64 2.18
CA HIS A 285 1.39 -2.37 2.11
C HIS A 285 0.03 -2.50 1.41
N HIS A 286 -0.12 -3.39 0.44
CA HIS A 286 -1.38 -3.59 -0.28
C HIS A 286 -2.44 -4.35 0.54
N LEU A 287 -2.00 -5.32 1.35
CA LEU A 287 -2.89 -6.16 2.16
C LEU A 287 -3.19 -5.57 3.55
N SER A 288 -2.45 -4.53 3.97
CA SER A 288 -2.59 -3.91 5.29
C SER A 288 -3.38 -2.60 5.24
N ASP A 289 -3.99 -2.23 6.38
CA ASP A 289 -4.59 -0.91 6.57
C ASP A 289 -3.53 0.17 6.84
N LEU A 290 -2.46 -0.18 7.55
CA LEU A 290 -1.32 0.70 7.81
C LEU A 290 -0.07 -0.14 8.06
N VAL A 291 1.08 0.38 7.64
CA VAL A 291 2.39 -0.17 7.96
C VAL A 291 3.28 0.96 8.48
N GLN A 292 3.93 0.74 9.62
CA GLN A 292 4.90 1.65 10.20
C GLN A 292 6.27 0.98 10.28
N HIS A 293 7.32 1.78 10.09
CA HIS A 293 8.70 1.34 10.18
C HIS A 293 9.39 2.11 11.29
N HIS A 294 9.94 1.36 12.25
CA HIS A 294 10.71 1.89 13.37
C HIS A 294 12.12 1.33 13.30
N SER A 295 13.10 2.17 13.00
CA SER A 295 14.52 1.81 13.04
C SER A 295 15.15 2.44 14.28
N CYS A 296 15.73 1.62 15.14
CA CYS A 296 16.49 2.00 16.33
C CYS A 296 17.90 1.38 16.25
N PRO A 297 18.85 1.75 17.12
CA PRO A 297 20.19 1.17 17.10
C PRO A 297 20.26 -0.36 17.23
N GLN A 298 19.24 -1.00 17.80
CA GLN A 298 19.20 -2.44 18.06
C GLN A 298 18.43 -3.23 16.97
N GLY A 299 17.94 -2.55 15.92
CA GLY A 299 17.33 -3.18 14.75
C GLY A 299 16.15 -2.44 14.16
N THR A 300 15.35 -3.13 13.36
CA THR A 300 14.14 -2.61 12.72
C THR A 300 12.91 -3.38 13.17
N THR A 301 11.84 -2.64 13.46
CA THR A 301 10.50 -3.17 13.69
C THR A 301 9.57 -2.68 12.59
N ILE A 302 8.91 -3.63 11.91
CA ILE A 302 7.83 -3.37 10.96
C ILE A 302 6.52 -3.69 11.67
N ARG A 303 5.70 -2.66 11.86
CA ARG A 303 4.39 -2.78 12.48
C ARG A 303 3.30 -2.74 11.44
N VAL A 304 2.44 -3.74 11.44
CA VAL A 304 1.30 -3.85 10.55
C VAL A 304 0.00 -3.72 11.34
N TYR A 305 -0.94 -2.97 10.78
CA TYR A 305 -2.30 -2.85 11.30
C TYR A 305 -3.30 -3.43 10.29
N LEU A 306 -4.20 -4.27 10.80
CA LEU A 306 -5.34 -4.84 10.09
C LEU A 306 -6.60 -4.53 10.88
N LYS A 307 -7.61 -3.91 10.28
CA LYS A 307 -8.87 -3.63 10.99
C LYS A 307 -9.53 -4.92 11.42
N LEU A 308 -9.88 -4.99 12.70
CA LEU A 308 -10.84 -5.95 13.19
C LEU A 308 -12.21 -5.56 12.63
N ALA A 309 -13.01 -6.56 12.25
CA ALA A 309 -14.43 -6.29 12.01
C ALA A 309 -15.02 -5.67 13.28
N PRO A 310 -15.87 -4.63 13.17
CA PRO A 310 -16.60 -4.16 14.33
C PRO A 310 -17.31 -5.36 14.94
N ALA A 311 -17.13 -5.57 16.25
CA ALA A 311 -17.94 -6.55 16.96
C ALA A 311 -19.39 -6.19 16.65
N GLU A 312 -20.13 -7.10 16.01
CA GLU A 312 -21.57 -6.93 15.88
C GLU A 312 -22.08 -6.66 17.29
N GLU A 313 -22.70 -5.49 17.52
CA GLU A 313 -23.42 -5.25 18.76
C GLU A 313 -24.36 -6.44 18.92
N SER A 314 -24.16 -7.20 20.00
CA SER A 314 -25.03 -8.31 20.37
C SER A 314 -26.47 -7.80 20.24
N PRO A 315 -27.37 -8.51 19.54
CA PRO A 315 -28.71 -8.02 19.29
C PRO A 315 -29.34 -7.66 20.63
N ARG A 316 -29.59 -6.36 20.84
CA ARG A 316 -30.32 -5.89 22.02
C ARG A 316 -31.69 -6.58 22.00
N ASP A 317 -32.08 -7.03 23.18
CA ASP A 317 -33.34 -7.69 23.50
C ASP A 317 -34.53 -7.04 22.74
N PRO A 318 -35.38 -7.82 22.02
CA PRO A 318 -36.50 -7.27 21.27
C PRO A 318 -37.61 -6.84 22.24
N GLY A 319 -37.45 -5.66 22.84
CA GLY A 319 -38.33 -5.17 23.89
C GLY A 319 -38.43 -3.66 24.00
N GLU A 320 -38.16 -2.88 22.96
CA GLU A 320 -38.53 -1.46 22.97
C GLU A 320 -38.73 -0.91 21.55
N GLN A 321 -39.98 -0.56 21.22
CA GLN A 321 -40.34 -0.01 19.91
C GLN A 321 -39.83 1.43 19.79
N ALA A 322 -38.83 1.64 18.94
CA ALA A 322 -38.42 2.98 18.51
C ALA A 322 -39.45 3.58 17.52
N PRO A 323 -39.74 4.89 17.60
CA PRO A 323 -40.75 5.53 16.76
C PRO A 323 -40.33 5.56 15.28
N THR A 324 -41.31 5.36 14.40
CA THR A 324 -41.17 5.27 12.95
C THR A 324 -40.65 6.58 12.34
N PRO A 325 -39.59 6.57 11.51
CA PRO A 325 -39.16 7.77 10.78
C PRO A 325 -40.16 8.11 9.65
N PRO A 326 -40.35 9.39 9.30
CA PRO A 326 -41.31 9.79 8.29
C PRO A 326 -40.88 9.34 6.89
N ARG A 327 -41.86 8.90 6.09
CA ARG A 327 -41.67 8.46 4.70
C ARG A 327 -41.18 9.62 3.82
N ILE A 328 -39.92 9.55 3.37
CA ILE A 328 -39.40 10.40 2.30
C ILE A 328 -39.86 9.82 0.96
N ARG A 329 -40.49 10.66 0.12
CA ARG A 329 -40.90 10.31 -1.25
C ARG A 329 -39.68 9.90 -2.08
N SER A 330 -39.77 8.77 -2.77
CA SER A 330 -38.79 8.28 -3.74
C SER A 330 -38.68 9.22 -4.95
N ALA A 331 -37.48 9.71 -5.22
CA ALA A 331 -37.12 10.42 -6.45
C ALA A 331 -37.05 9.46 -7.65
N PRO A 332 -37.29 9.94 -8.90
CA PRO A 332 -37.24 9.10 -10.10
C PRO A 332 -35.80 8.64 -10.42
N PRO A 333 -35.63 7.56 -11.23
CA PRO A 333 -34.33 6.95 -11.42
C PRO A 333 -33.38 7.90 -12.17
N ALA A 334 -32.30 8.30 -11.50
CA ALA A 334 -31.17 8.94 -12.15
C ALA A 334 -30.49 7.95 -13.10
N GLY A 335 -30.11 8.44 -14.28
CA GLY A 335 -29.41 7.68 -15.31
C GLY A 335 -28.10 7.06 -14.79
N THR A 336 -27.63 6.06 -15.54
CA THR A 336 -26.37 5.29 -15.38
C THR A 336 -25.51 5.75 -14.21
N THR A 337 -25.66 5.07 -13.08
CA THR A 337 -24.78 5.19 -11.92
C THR A 337 -23.33 5.04 -12.40
N PRO A 338 -22.43 6.01 -12.13
CA PRO A 338 -21.02 5.84 -12.42
C PRO A 338 -20.52 4.54 -11.77
N LEU A 339 -19.73 3.75 -12.49
CA LEU A 339 -19.15 2.51 -11.97
C LEU A 339 -18.52 2.78 -10.58
N PRO A 340 -18.68 1.88 -9.59
CA PRO A 340 -18.02 2.01 -8.31
C PRO A 340 -16.51 2.23 -8.52
N TRP A 341 -15.89 3.19 -7.83
CA TRP A 341 -14.46 3.54 -8.02
C TRP A 341 -13.47 2.38 -7.83
N GLN A 342 -13.90 1.28 -7.20
CA GLN A 342 -13.20 -0.01 -7.13
C GLN A 342 -12.95 -0.63 -8.51
N THR A 343 -13.82 -0.34 -9.48
CA THR A 343 -13.65 -0.68 -10.90
C THR A 343 -12.57 0.18 -11.56
N TYR A 344 -12.39 1.44 -11.12
CA TYR A 344 -11.31 2.32 -11.58
C TYR A 344 -9.93 1.89 -11.06
N GLU A 345 -9.82 1.46 -9.80
CA GLU A 345 -8.59 0.87 -9.27
C GLU A 345 -8.25 -0.47 -9.92
N ALA A 346 -9.26 -1.30 -10.21
CA ALA A 346 -9.06 -2.57 -10.91
C ALA A 346 -8.65 -2.35 -12.38
N LEU A 347 -9.25 -1.40 -13.08
CA LEU A 347 -8.90 -1.02 -14.46
C LEU A 347 -7.49 -0.41 -14.53
N HIS A 348 -7.13 0.48 -13.60
CA HIS A 348 -5.78 1.04 -13.55
C HIS A 348 -4.74 0.06 -13.02
N ALA A 349 -5.08 -0.87 -12.13
CA ALA A 349 -4.21 -1.97 -11.77
C ALA A 349 -3.96 -2.89 -12.98
N ALA A 350 -5.00 -3.22 -13.76
CA ALA A 350 -4.89 -4.04 -14.97
C ALA A 350 -4.08 -3.35 -16.09
N GLU A 351 -4.30 -2.06 -16.36
CA GLU A 351 -3.46 -1.26 -17.28
C GLU A 351 -2.01 -1.14 -16.80
N ARG A 352 -1.80 -1.05 -15.49
CA ARG A 352 -0.48 -0.95 -14.86
C ARG A 352 0.29 -2.27 -14.97
N PHE A 353 -0.37 -3.42 -14.82
CA PHE A 353 0.24 -4.73 -15.07
C PHE A 353 0.58 -4.96 -16.55
N GLY A 354 -0.23 -4.45 -17.47
CA GLY A 354 0.05 -4.51 -18.91
C GLY A 354 1.34 -3.80 -19.35
N ARG A 355 1.80 -2.77 -18.61
CA ARG A 355 3.05 -2.03 -18.88
C ARG A 355 4.31 -2.66 -18.30
N TYR A 356 4.17 -3.63 -17.39
CA TYR A 356 5.29 -4.33 -16.73
C TYR A 356 5.53 -5.74 -17.29
N LEU A 357 4.69 -6.18 -18.22
CA LEU A 357 5.01 -7.23 -19.17
C LEU A 357 6.05 -6.68 -20.17
N PRO A 358 7.09 -7.46 -20.56
CA PRO A 358 8.03 -7.04 -21.59
C PRO A 358 7.26 -6.65 -22.85
N GLN A 359 7.34 -5.38 -23.24
CA GLN A 359 6.89 -4.94 -24.57
C GLN A 359 7.94 -5.43 -25.56
N ASP A 360 7.53 -6.33 -26.46
CA ASP A 360 8.21 -6.77 -27.68
C ASP A 360 9.70 -6.40 -27.74
N ALA A 361 10.53 -7.25 -27.14
CA ALA A 361 11.96 -7.25 -27.41
C ALA A 361 12.14 -7.75 -28.85
N ALA A 362 12.12 -6.81 -29.78
CA ALA A 362 12.50 -7.02 -31.16
C ALA A 362 13.87 -7.73 -31.20
N ILE A 363 13.91 -8.74 -32.05
CA ILE A 363 15.03 -9.60 -32.39
C ILE A 363 16.27 -8.74 -32.70
N GLU A 364 17.30 -8.85 -31.87
CA GLU A 364 18.66 -8.52 -32.30
C GLU A 364 19.58 -9.70 -31.97
N THR A 365 20.17 -10.21 -33.04
CA THR A 365 20.82 -11.51 -33.13
C THR A 365 22.28 -11.38 -32.75
N GLN A 366 22.74 -12.10 -31.72
CA GLN A 366 24.14 -12.53 -31.70
C GLN A 366 24.30 -13.89 -31.03
N ARG A 367 24.77 -14.84 -31.84
CA ARG A 367 25.05 -16.25 -31.55
C ARG A 367 25.91 -16.39 -30.29
N LEU A 368 25.49 -17.22 -29.34
CA LEU A 368 26.35 -18.14 -28.56
C LEU A 368 25.49 -19.15 -27.75
N THR A 369 25.64 -20.44 -28.10
CA THR A 369 25.28 -21.68 -27.37
C THR A 369 23.78 -21.98 -27.09
N ALA A 370 23.23 -22.94 -27.86
CA ALA A 370 21.81 -23.18 -28.03
C ALA A 370 21.03 -23.76 -26.82
N VAL A 371 21.64 -24.52 -25.91
CA VAL A 371 20.86 -25.23 -24.86
C VAL A 371 20.50 -24.34 -23.66
N ASN A 372 21.27 -23.27 -23.40
CA ASN A 372 21.02 -22.34 -22.30
C ASN A 372 20.13 -21.14 -22.69
N SER A 373 19.90 -20.95 -24.00
CA SER A 373 19.13 -19.82 -24.54
C SER A 373 17.62 -20.05 -24.42
N GLU A 374 17.13 -21.25 -24.71
CA GLU A 374 15.69 -21.57 -24.66
C GLU A 374 15.12 -21.42 -23.24
N ARG A 375 15.81 -21.92 -22.21
CA ARG A 375 15.39 -21.74 -20.81
C ARG A 375 15.37 -20.25 -20.40
N ARG A 376 16.38 -19.46 -20.78
CA ARG A 376 16.45 -18.02 -20.46
C ARG A 376 15.39 -17.19 -21.19
N HIS A 377 14.93 -17.60 -22.37
CA HIS A 377 13.85 -16.93 -23.09
C HIS A 377 12.45 -17.29 -22.57
N ILE A 378 12.28 -18.49 -21.99
CA ILE A 378 11.00 -18.96 -21.42
C ILE A 378 10.77 -18.42 -20.00
N GLU A 379 11.83 -18.20 -19.23
CA GLU A 379 11.75 -17.80 -17.82
C GLU A 379 10.96 -16.49 -17.59
N PRO A 380 11.14 -15.41 -18.38
CA PRO A 380 10.31 -14.21 -18.27
C PRO A 380 8.82 -14.46 -18.59
N VAL A 381 8.53 -15.40 -19.51
CA VAL A 381 7.15 -15.76 -19.89
C VAL A 381 6.49 -16.58 -18.78
N LEU A 382 7.23 -17.48 -18.13
CA LEU A 382 6.75 -18.25 -16.98
C LEU A 382 6.57 -17.37 -15.73
N GLU A 383 7.45 -16.40 -15.52
CA GLU A 383 7.27 -15.38 -14.46
C GLU A 383 6.04 -14.51 -14.73
N ALA A 384 5.84 -14.08 -15.98
CA ALA A 384 4.64 -13.36 -16.40
C ALA A 384 3.37 -14.19 -16.17
N LEU A 385 3.36 -15.48 -16.55
CA LEU A 385 2.25 -16.40 -16.29
C LEU A 385 2.01 -16.56 -14.78
N THR A 386 3.06 -16.69 -13.99
CA THR A 386 2.96 -16.79 -12.52
C THR A 386 2.35 -15.51 -11.91
N ALA A 387 2.73 -14.35 -12.43
CA ALA A 387 2.18 -13.05 -12.02
C ALA A 387 0.72 -12.88 -12.45
N VAL A 388 0.37 -13.26 -13.68
CA VAL A 388 -1.01 -13.27 -14.18
C VAL A 388 -1.87 -14.22 -13.35
N GLU A 389 -1.36 -15.39 -12.97
CA GLU A 389 -2.08 -16.33 -12.11
C GLU A 389 -2.22 -15.82 -10.67
N ALA A 390 -1.21 -15.11 -10.15
CA ALA A 390 -1.32 -14.45 -8.86
C ALA A 390 -2.40 -13.36 -8.88
N LEU A 391 -2.47 -12.57 -9.96
CA LEU A 391 -3.50 -11.55 -10.17
C LEU A 391 -4.88 -12.19 -10.36
N ALA A 392 -4.99 -13.26 -11.14
CA ALA A 392 -6.21 -14.02 -11.33
C ALA A 392 -6.74 -14.55 -10.00
N ARG A 393 -5.86 -15.06 -9.12
CA ARG A 393 -6.23 -15.46 -7.75
C ARG A 393 -6.77 -14.29 -6.92
N VAL A 394 -6.18 -13.10 -7.01
CA VAL A 394 -6.67 -11.89 -6.32
C VAL A 394 -8.06 -11.50 -6.84
N VAL A 395 -8.22 -11.44 -8.17
CA VAL A 395 -9.48 -11.11 -8.84
C VAL A 395 -10.57 -12.12 -8.49
N ASP A 396 -10.25 -13.41 -8.48
CA ASP A 396 -11.20 -14.48 -8.12
C ASP A 396 -11.64 -14.41 -6.65
N ARG A 397 -10.75 -14.00 -5.73
CA ARG A 397 -11.12 -13.74 -4.33
C ARG A 397 -12.11 -12.58 -4.21
N TRP A 398 -11.84 -11.47 -4.90
CA TRP A 398 -12.76 -10.32 -4.93
C TRP A 398 -14.10 -10.67 -5.56
N ARG A 399 -14.09 -11.41 -6.68
CA ARG A 399 -15.31 -11.90 -7.34
C ARG A 399 -16.14 -12.75 -6.38
N THR A 400 -15.50 -13.67 -5.65
CA THR A 400 -16.18 -14.51 -4.64
C THR A 400 -16.82 -13.66 -3.53
N ARG A 401 -16.12 -12.64 -3.03
CA ARG A 401 -16.63 -11.74 -1.97
C ARG A 401 -17.80 -10.90 -2.46
N LEU A 402 -17.72 -10.34 -3.67
CA LEU A 402 -18.77 -9.55 -4.29
C LEU A 402 -20.02 -10.40 -4.58
N VAL A 403 -19.86 -11.62 -5.06
CA VAL A 403 -20.97 -12.57 -5.27
C VAL A 403 -21.67 -12.89 -3.95
N ARG A 404 -20.92 -13.18 -2.88
CA ARG A 404 -21.50 -13.40 -1.54
C ARG A 404 -22.29 -12.18 -1.06
N LEU A 405 -21.71 -10.99 -1.19
CA LEU A 405 -22.35 -9.73 -0.80
C LEU A 405 -23.63 -9.46 -1.60
N ALA A 406 -23.62 -9.71 -2.91
CA ALA A 406 -24.80 -9.61 -3.78
C ALA A 406 -25.90 -10.59 -3.33
N ARG A 407 -25.53 -11.84 -3.00
CA ARG A 407 -26.47 -12.83 -2.46
C ARG A 407 -27.06 -12.43 -1.10
N THR A 408 -26.25 -11.90 -0.19
CA THR A 408 -26.72 -11.39 1.11
C THR A 408 -27.70 -10.23 0.94
N ARG A 409 -27.53 -9.41 -0.11
CA ARG A 409 -28.44 -8.31 -0.47
C ARG A 409 -29.63 -8.74 -1.33
N GLY A 410 -29.86 -10.05 -1.50
CA GLY A 410 -31.03 -10.59 -2.19
C GLY A 410 -30.92 -10.68 -3.71
N ALA A 411 -29.77 -10.39 -4.32
CA ALA A 411 -29.61 -10.48 -5.77
C ALA A 411 -29.79 -11.93 -6.27
N PRO A 412 -30.65 -12.19 -7.26
CA PRO A 412 -30.85 -13.53 -7.80
C PRO A 412 -29.63 -14.00 -8.60
N TRP A 413 -29.44 -15.32 -8.72
CA TRP A 413 -28.31 -15.91 -9.46
C TRP A 413 -28.30 -15.58 -10.96
N THR A 414 -29.45 -15.21 -11.52
CA THR A 414 -29.57 -14.71 -12.90
C THR A 414 -28.78 -13.42 -13.09
N ASP A 415 -28.99 -12.44 -12.21
CA ASP A 415 -28.38 -11.10 -12.31
C ASP A 415 -26.89 -11.15 -11.99
N ILE A 416 -26.51 -12.04 -11.05
CA ILE A 416 -25.11 -12.33 -10.74
C ILE A 416 -24.42 -12.99 -11.94
N GLY A 417 -25.06 -13.97 -12.58
CA GLY A 417 -24.53 -14.60 -13.80
C GLY A 417 -24.33 -13.58 -14.91
N GLN A 418 -25.35 -12.76 -15.19
CA GLN A 418 -25.28 -11.69 -16.19
C GLN A 418 -24.15 -10.69 -15.90
N SER A 419 -24.00 -10.25 -14.65
CA SER A 419 -22.93 -9.34 -14.24
C SER A 419 -21.53 -9.94 -14.33
N LEU A 420 -21.42 -11.27 -14.25
CA LEU A 420 -20.17 -12.02 -14.38
C LEU A 420 -19.89 -12.47 -15.83
N GLY A 421 -20.81 -12.23 -16.77
CA GLY A 421 -20.70 -12.72 -18.15
C GLY A 421 -20.78 -14.24 -18.28
N VAL A 422 -21.43 -14.93 -17.32
CA VAL A 422 -21.59 -16.40 -17.33
C VAL A 422 -23.06 -16.79 -17.14
N SER A 423 -23.40 -18.05 -17.44
CA SER A 423 -24.76 -18.53 -17.21
C SER A 423 -25.11 -18.55 -15.71
N LYS A 424 -26.40 -18.42 -15.39
CA LYS A 424 -26.93 -18.61 -14.02
C LYS A 424 -26.40 -19.89 -13.38
N GLN A 425 -26.39 -20.99 -14.14
CA GLN A 425 -25.95 -22.30 -13.68
C GLN A 425 -24.45 -22.31 -13.37
N ALA A 426 -23.61 -21.73 -14.22
CA ALA A 426 -22.17 -21.62 -13.98
C ALA A 426 -21.84 -20.73 -12.76
N ALA A 427 -22.56 -19.61 -12.58
CA ALA A 427 -22.41 -18.77 -11.39
C ALA A 427 -22.82 -19.50 -10.11
N HIS A 428 -23.96 -20.22 -10.14
CA HIS A 428 -24.44 -21.00 -9.00
C HIS A 428 -23.52 -22.18 -8.67
N GLU A 429 -22.99 -22.88 -9.67
CA GLU A 429 -22.07 -23.99 -9.46
C GLU A 429 -20.76 -23.52 -8.85
N ARG A 430 -20.19 -22.43 -9.36
CA ARG A 430 -18.91 -21.89 -8.91
C ARG A 430 -18.99 -21.20 -7.54
N TYR A 431 -20.10 -20.56 -7.21
CA TYR A 431 -20.21 -19.72 -6.00
C TYR A 431 -21.33 -20.09 -5.02
N GLY A 432 -22.24 -21.00 -5.38
CA GLY A 432 -23.43 -21.34 -4.60
C GLY A 432 -23.19 -22.31 -3.44
N ARG A 433 -22.07 -23.04 -3.43
CA ARG A 433 -21.76 -24.04 -2.39
C ARG A 433 -21.08 -23.42 -1.18
N ALA A 434 -21.82 -22.66 -0.37
CA ALA A 434 -21.34 -22.17 0.93
C ALA A 434 -22.23 -22.56 2.13
N ARG A 435 -23.25 -23.42 1.95
CA ARG A 435 -24.02 -24.02 3.06
C ARG A 435 -24.32 -25.48 2.74
N GLY A 436 -23.62 -26.40 3.40
CA GLY A 436 -23.97 -27.82 3.37
C GLY A 436 -22.80 -28.82 3.39
N ARG A 437 -21.94 -28.81 4.41
CA ARG A 437 -21.36 -30.06 4.95
C ARG A 437 -21.61 -30.10 6.45
N ARG A 438 -22.88 -30.39 6.79
CA ARG A 438 -23.21 -31.11 8.02
C ARG A 438 -22.95 -32.59 7.76
N THR A 439 -22.33 -33.22 8.74
CA THR A 439 -22.09 -34.65 8.94
C THR A 439 -23.00 -35.60 8.15
N ALA A 440 -22.39 -36.45 7.32
CA ALA A 440 -22.95 -37.73 6.91
C ALA A 440 -21.79 -38.74 6.92
N GLY A 441 -21.98 -39.81 7.70
CA GLY A 441 -20.98 -40.81 8.01
C GLY A 441 -20.47 -41.56 6.78
N SER A 442 -19.21 -41.96 6.87
CA SER A 442 -18.60 -43.01 6.05
C SER A 442 -17.59 -43.71 6.93
N ALA A 443 -17.75 -45.02 7.01
CA ALA A 443 -17.06 -45.97 7.87
C ALA A 443 -15.52 -45.84 7.87
N LEU A 444 -14.94 -46.00 9.06
CA LEU A 444 -13.55 -46.36 9.27
C LEU A 444 -13.37 -47.87 9.00
N PRO A 445 -12.37 -48.30 8.22
CA PRO A 445 -11.79 -49.62 8.39
C PRO A 445 -10.48 -49.47 9.16
N GLY A 446 -10.43 -50.00 10.38
CA GLY A 446 -9.22 -49.98 11.19
C GLY A 446 -9.44 -50.54 12.59
N HIS A 447 -9.37 -51.86 12.70
CA HIS A 447 -9.29 -52.59 13.96
C HIS A 447 -8.14 -52.03 14.83
N ILE A 448 -8.46 -51.64 16.07
CA ILE A 448 -7.49 -51.56 17.17
C ILE A 448 -8.05 -52.49 18.25
N GLY A 449 -7.27 -53.52 18.59
CA GLY A 449 -7.64 -54.56 19.56
C GLY A 449 -7.81 -54.02 20.98
N GLN A 450 -8.54 -54.80 21.81
CA GLN A 450 -8.75 -54.53 23.23
C GLN A 450 -7.41 -54.37 23.97
N LEU A 451 -7.27 -53.26 24.69
CA LEU A 451 -6.29 -53.13 25.78
C LEU A 451 -6.87 -53.75 27.07
N PRO A 452 -6.08 -54.50 27.86
CA PRO A 452 -6.54 -55.12 29.09
C PRO A 452 -6.72 -54.10 30.23
N PRO A 453 -7.54 -54.41 31.26
CA PRO A 453 -7.83 -53.48 32.35
C PRO A 453 -6.62 -53.33 33.28
N VAL A 454 -6.29 -52.07 33.59
CA VAL A 454 -5.34 -51.71 34.65
C VAL A 454 -6.05 -51.89 36.00
N GLN A 455 -5.66 -52.90 36.77
CA GLN A 455 -6.01 -52.99 38.19
C GLN A 455 -5.13 -52.03 38.98
N GLY A 456 -5.77 -51.22 39.83
CA GLY A 456 -5.09 -50.30 40.73
C GLY A 456 -4.56 -50.99 41.98
N THR A 457 -3.41 -50.50 42.44
CA THR A 457 -3.11 -50.00 43.80
C THR A 457 -1.81 -49.21 43.72
#